data_AF-A0A2D4RVN5-F1
#
_entry.id   AF-A0A2D4RVN5-F1
#
_cell.length_a   1.000
_cell.length_b   1.000
_cell.length_c   1.000
_cell.angle_alpha   90.00
_cell.angle_beta   90.00
_cell.angle_gamma   90.00
#
_symmetry.space_group_name_H-M   'P 1'
#
loop_
_entity.id
_entity.type
_entity.pdbx_description
1 polymer ?
#
loop_
_entity_poly.entity_id
_entity_poly.type
_entity_poly.pdbx_seq_one_letter_code
_entity_poly.pdbx_strand_id
1 'polypeptide(L)'
;MPAVAKSVMIQTLTQIDSAEQLEQLPPDSVSEVILAHKRLSRLGKLETEPLLELAEQAHKRGIRVYMQWDLLATENDFRRMLLEVLEQIPLSSFDAIRVQDVGALEWLRQHPAKPKMHWIAETGHHNLPSLQRWVAYVGSALERIVLSTELPLPILSEYCRELSVSCELLAVGRILLFYSPRKLLSPVLGSPTEMTLATVTSTDQHHHEFPVLEHQHGTLMFHHRDLFLLDRIEDLRKSGLRYLRFDIQHMELQIWLPQLQQVVRDGLDSDGKQIRSSWPMQTTQGFFRANRTERPIEKLKNPNLRYLDGEVVGYVLEVASREYMAVASRRRFARGDEMILITPEGKRINFVVEDLRNWEQQEAEVAEAGGLWLLPHERSATAQSLLYFAEFFSDGD
;
A
#
# COMPACT_ATOMS: atom_id res chain seq x y z
N MET A 1 30.39 -4.22 -34.98
CA MET A 1 30.71 -4.14 -33.54
C MET A 1 29.51 -3.49 -32.86
N PRO A 2 28.82 -4.15 -31.92
CA PRO A 2 27.76 -3.48 -31.18
C PRO A 2 28.40 -2.42 -30.29
N ALA A 3 27.87 -1.21 -30.31
CA ALA A 3 28.29 -0.14 -29.41
C ALA A 3 28.15 -0.65 -27.97
N VAL A 4 29.26 -0.69 -27.23
CA VAL A 4 29.24 -0.91 -25.78
C VAL A 4 28.37 0.19 -25.20
N ALA A 5 27.17 -0.16 -24.73
CA ALA A 5 26.28 0.76 -24.07
C ALA A 5 27.06 1.42 -22.92
N LYS A 6 27.31 2.73 -23.01
CA LYS A 6 27.90 3.49 -21.90
C LYS A 6 27.01 3.23 -20.68
N SER A 7 27.60 2.65 -19.64
CA SER A 7 26.93 2.43 -18.35
C SER A 7 26.31 3.76 -17.91
N VAL A 8 24.99 3.81 -17.95
CA VAL A 8 24.22 4.98 -17.55
C VAL A 8 24.25 5.03 -16.02
N MET A 9 24.81 6.09 -15.46
CA MET A 9 24.82 6.28 -14.00
C MET A 9 23.38 6.40 -13.50
N ILE A 10 22.99 5.51 -12.59
CA ILE A 10 21.70 5.54 -11.89
C ILE A 10 21.81 6.53 -10.72
N GLN A 11 20.82 7.39 -10.59
CA GLN A 11 20.66 8.29 -9.45
C GLN A 11 19.69 7.68 -8.42
N THR A 12 19.89 8.02 -7.15
CA THR A 12 19.05 7.54 -6.05
C THR A 12 18.37 8.72 -5.37
N LEU A 13 17.14 8.51 -4.92
CA LEU A 13 16.38 9.48 -4.15
C LEU A 13 15.65 8.81 -2.98
N THR A 14 15.49 9.57 -1.90
CA THR A 14 14.76 9.17 -0.70
C THR A 14 13.96 10.35 -0.17
N GLN A 15 12.92 10.07 0.63
CA GLN A 15 12.23 11.11 1.38
C GLN A 15 13.00 11.42 2.68
N ILE A 16 13.02 12.69 3.06
CA ILE A 16 13.47 13.16 4.38
C ILE A 16 12.43 14.12 4.98
N ASP A 17 12.43 14.24 6.30
CA ASP A 17 11.47 15.04 7.08
C ASP A 17 12.13 15.95 8.12
N SER A 18 13.46 16.04 8.15
CA SER A 18 14.18 16.84 9.14
C SER A 18 15.58 17.26 8.67
N ALA A 19 16.10 18.33 9.26
CA ALA A 19 17.47 18.79 9.06
C ALA A 19 18.51 17.74 9.55
N GLU A 20 18.18 17.00 10.61
CA GLU A 20 19.02 15.90 11.10
C GLU A 20 19.21 14.81 10.04
N GLN A 21 18.12 14.37 9.40
CA GLN A 21 18.21 13.40 8.30
C GLN A 21 18.97 13.96 7.10
N LEU A 22 18.81 15.26 6.80
CA LEU A 22 19.60 15.92 5.77
C LEU A 22 21.08 15.81 6.11
N GLU A 23 21.51 16.20 7.31
CA GLU A 23 22.90 16.10 7.80
C GLU A 23 23.47 14.68 7.70
N GLN A 24 22.65 13.67 7.95
CA GLN A 24 23.02 12.26 7.85
C GLN A 24 23.17 11.74 6.41
N LEU A 25 22.71 12.49 5.39
CA LEU A 25 22.88 12.07 4.01
C LEU A 25 24.37 12.04 3.64
N PRO A 26 24.91 10.90 3.14
CA PRO A 26 26.33 10.81 2.87
C PRO A 26 26.75 11.81 1.79
N PRO A 27 27.91 12.48 1.95
CA PRO A 27 28.47 13.35 0.92
C PRO A 27 28.55 12.63 -0.44
N ASP A 28 28.18 13.32 -1.51
CA ASP A 28 28.26 12.82 -2.90
C ASP A 28 27.42 11.57 -3.22
N SER A 29 26.49 11.16 -2.33
CA SER A 29 25.70 9.92 -2.49
C SER A 29 24.25 10.15 -2.88
N VAL A 30 23.56 11.11 -2.25
CA VAL A 30 22.18 11.49 -2.56
C VAL A 30 22.24 12.74 -3.43
N SER A 31 21.77 12.62 -4.66
CA SER A 31 21.63 13.78 -5.57
C SER A 31 20.28 14.46 -5.43
N GLU A 32 19.30 13.77 -4.83
CA GLU A 32 17.90 14.15 -4.88
C GLU A 32 17.17 13.74 -3.60
N VAL A 33 16.41 14.66 -3.00
CA VAL A 33 15.54 14.39 -1.85
C VAL A 33 14.09 14.74 -2.15
N ILE A 34 13.20 13.96 -1.58
CA ILE A 34 11.76 14.23 -1.58
C ILE A 34 11.40 14.86 -0.25
N LEU A 35 10.70 15.99 -0.28
CA LEU A 35 10.10 16.62 0.89
C LEU A 35 8.58 16.58 0.79
N ALA A 36 7.92 16.28 1.90
CA ALA A 36 6.49 16.00 1.90
C ALA A 36 5.77 16.88 2.93
N HIS A 37 4.95 17.80 2.42
CA HIS A 37 4.10 18.66 3.24
C HIS A 37 2.96 17.84 3.86
N LYS A 38 2.69 18.04 5.16
CA LYS A 38 1.67 17.34 5.94
C LYS A 38 0.27 17.41 5.30
N ARG A 39 -0.05 18.47 4.57
CA ARG A 39 -1.36 18.65 3.90
C ARG A 39 -1.40 18.27 2.42
N LEU A 40 -0.28 17.95 1.78
CA LEU A 40 -0.22 17.61 0.35
C LEU A 40 0.18 16.15 0.09
N SER A 41 0.74 15.47 1.10
CA SER A 41 1.23 14.11 0.98
C SER A 41 0.61 13.18 2.02
N ARG A 42 0.35 11.93 1.60
CA ARG A 42 -0.17 10.86 2.46
C ARG A 42 0.80 10.51 3.60
N LEU A 43 2.10 10.67 3.39
CA LEU A 43 3.13 10.44 4.42
C LEU A 43 3.88 11.74 4.77
N GLY A 44 3.28 12.89 4.50
CA GLY A 44 3.88 14.19 4.81
C GLY A 44 3.86 14.49 6.30
N LYS A 45 4.96 15.09 6.78
CA LYS A 45 5.13 15.51 8.19
C LYS A 45 5.49 16.98 8.35
N LEU A 46 5.97 17.63 7.29
CA LEU A 46 6.47 19.00 7.34
C LEU A 46 5.32 20.01 7.19
N GLU A 47 5.34 21.05 8.01
CA GLU A 47 4.56 22.28 7.77
C GLU A 47 5.28 23.18 6.77
N THR A 48 4.62 24.23 6.26
CA THR A 48 5.15 25.13 5.21
C THR A 48 6.51 25.72 5.53
N GLU A 49 6.70 26.29 6.72
CA GLU A 49 7.95 26.94 7.12
C GLU A 49 9.12 25.93 7.20
N PRO A 50 9.04 24.84 8.00
CA PRO A 50 10.06 23.79 8.01
C PRO A 50 10.35 23.18 6.63
N LEU A 51 9.33 23.02 5.78
CA LEU A 51 9.49 22.51 4.41
C LEU A 51 10.41 23.42 3.58
N LEU A 52 10.18 24.74 3.62
CA LEU A 52 10.95 25.72 2.86
C LEU A 52 12.37 25.88 3.42
N GLU A 53 12.53 25.89 4.74
CA GLU A 53 13.85 25.91 5.39
C GLU A 53 14.67 24.69 5.02
N LEU A 54 14.07 23.50 5.06
CA LEU A 54 14.76 22.26 4.71
C LEU A 54 15.12 22.20 3.22
N ALA A 55 14.26 22.72 2.34
CA ALA A 55 14.56 22.86 0.92
C ALA A 55 15.78 23.77 0.69
N GLU A 56 15.82 24.93 1.34
CA GLU A 56 16.94 25.87 1.24
C GLU A 56 18.26 25.23 1.76
N GLN A 57 18.21 24.52 2.89
CA GLN A 57 19.37 23.82 3.45
C GLN A 57 19.89 22.73 2.51
N ALA A 58 19.00 21.96 1.89
CA ALA A 58 19.38 20.94 0.92
C ALA A 58 19.99 21.56 -0.35
N HIS A 59 19.42 22.66 -0.86
CA HIS A 59 19.98 23.42 -1.99
C HIS A 59 21.37 23.99 -1.68
N LYS A 60 21.61 24.51 -0.48
CA LYS A 60 22.95 24.98 -0.03
C LYS A 60 24.01 23.87 -0.08
N ARG A 61 23.59 22.60 0.01
CA ARG A 61 24.44 21.43 -0.14
C ARG A 61 24.55 20.90 -1.57
N GLY A 62 23.90 21.57 -2.54
CA GLY A 62 23.86 21.14 -3.93
C GLY A 62 22.95 19.93 -4.21
N ILE A 63 22.05 19.59 -3.28
CA ILE A 63 21.09 18.50 -3.43
C ILE A 63 19.83 19.04 -4.10
N ARG A 64 19.30 18.33 -5.11
CA ARG A 64 18.02 18.71 -5.75
C ARG A 64 16.85 18.32 -4.85
N VAL A 65 15.83 19.18 -4.80
CA VAL A 65 14.71 19.05 -3.86
C VAL A 65 13.40 18.94 -4.61
N TYR A 66 12.61 17.91 -4.29
CA TYR A 66 11.30 17.69 -4.90
C TYR A 66 10.19 17.75 -3.85
N MET A 67 9.12 18.50 -4.14
CA MET A 67 7.93 18.49 -3.29
C MET A 67 6.99 17.35 -3.70
N GLN A 68 6.58 16.52 -2.74
CA GLN A 68 5.57 15.48 -2.95
C GLN A 68 4.16 16.05 -2.78
N TRP A 69 3.32 15.86 -3.80
CA TRP A 69 1.89 16.12 -3.78
C TRP A 69 1.12 14.90 -4.31
N ASP A 70 0.87 13.95 -3.42
CA ASP A 70 0.30 12.64 -3.76
C ASP A 70 -1.02 12.33 -3.03
N LEU A 71 -1.56 13.31 -2.33
CA LEU A 71 -2.87 13.23 -1.71
C LEU A 71 -3.98 13.41 -2.76
N LEU A 72 -4.94 12.48 -2.76
CA LEU A 72 -6.16 12.58 -3.55
C LEU A 72 -7.20 13.37 -2.75
N ALA A 73 -7.92 14.28 -3.39
CA ALA A 73 -8.77 15.24 -2.70
C ALA A 73 -10.10 15.46 -3.39
N THR A 74 -11.15 15.66 -2.58
CA THR A 74 -12.42 16.17 -3.10
C THR A 74 -12.30 17.64 -3.47
N GLU A 75 -13.23 18.17 -4.27
CA GLU A 75 -13.22 19.57 -4.72
C GLU A 75 -13.02 20.58 -3.57
N ASN A 76 -13.70 20.39 -2.44
CA ASN A 76 -13.59 21.30 -1.30
C ASN A 76 -12.23 21.19 -0.60
N ASP A 77 -11.70 19.97 -0.46
CA ASP A 77 -10.37 19.75 0.11
C ASP A 77 -9.28 20.31 -0.81
N PHE A 78 -9.44 20.11 -2.12
CA PHE A 78 -8.56 20.63 -3.16
C PHE A 78 -8.48 22.15 -3.09
N ARG A 79 -9.62 22.85 -3.10
CA ARG A 79 -9.66 24.33 -2.97
C ARG A 79 -8.97 24.81 -1.69
N ARG A 80 -9.20 24.14 -0.56
CA ARG A 80 -8.54 24.49 0.71
C ARG A 80 -7.04 24.28 0.65
N MET A 81 -6.54 23.20 0.04
CA MET A 81 -5.11 23.00 -0.17
C MET A 81 -4.50 24.09 -1.06
N LEU A 82 -5.20 24.52 -2.12
CA LEU A 82 -4.72 25.61 -2.97
C LEU A 82 -4.54 26.90 -2.15
N LEU A 83 -5.63 27.36 -1.50
CA LEU A 83 -5.68 28.64 -0.79
C LEU A 83 -4.81 28.66 0.48
N GLU A 84 -4.87 27.60 1.28
CA GLU A 84 -4.26 27.61 2.61
C GLU A 84 -2.82 27.10 2.61
N VAL A 85 -2.37 26.44 1.53
CA VAL A 85 -1.03 25.83 1.47
C VAL A 85 -0.27 26.30 0.24
N LEU A 86 -0.77 26.00 -0.96
CA LEU A 86 0.00 26.23 -2.18
C LEU A 86 0.23 27.71 -2.51
N GLU A 87 -0.69 28.60 -2.14
CA GLU A 87 -0.48 30.06 -2.26
C GLU A 87 0.68 30.57 -1.40
N GLN A 88 1.03 29.85 -0.33
CA GLN A 88 2.15 30.20 0.56
C GLN A 88 3.46 29.53 0.14
N ILE A 89 3.41 28.57 -0.79
CA ILE A 89 4.57 27.80 -1.23
C ILE A 89 5.07 28.36 -2.57
N PRO A 90 6.23 29.06 -2.60
CA PRO A 90 6.88 29.41 -3.85
C PRO A 90 7.35 28.13 -4.56
N LEU A 91 6.63 27.70 -5.59
CA LEU A 91 6.96 26.46 -6.33
C LEU A 91 8.37 26.47 -6.95
N SER A 92 8.96 27.64 -7.16
CA SER A 92 10.35 27.81 -7.60
C SER A 92 11.39 27.39 -6.58
N SER A 93 11.00 27.18 -5.32
CA SER A 93 11.87 26.62 -4.27
C SER A 93 12.09 25.12 -4.41
N PHE A 94 11.46 24.48 -5.40
CA PHE A 94 11.61 23.06 -5.68
C PHE A 94 12.07 22.86 -7.12
N ASP A 95 12.95 21.90 -7.32
CA ASP A 95 13.45 21.51 -8.64
C ASP A 95 12.35 20.89 -9.51
N ALA A 96 11.39 20.20 -8.89
CA ALA A 96 10.20 19.65 -9.51
C ALA A 96 9.12 19.34 -8.45
N ILE A 97 7.86 19.31 -8.88
CA ILE A 97 6.72 18.85 -8.09
C ILE A 97 6.36 17.43 -8.52
N ARG A 98 6.30 16.51 -7.56
CA ARG A 98 5.93 15.11 -7.78
C ARG A 98 4.45 14.97 -7.52
N VAL A 99 3.66 14.69 -8.56
CA VAL A 99 2.20 14.77 -8.48
C VAL A 99 1.53 13.48 -8.93
N GLN A 100 0.47 13.07 -8.21
CA GLN A 100 -0.33 11.88 -8.53
C GLN A 100 -1.75 12.23 -8.98
N ASP A 101 -2.38 13.26 -8.41
CA ASP A 101 -3.74 13.63 -8.77
C ASP A 101 -3.77 14.36 -10.14
N VAL A 102 -4.74 14.02 -10.98
CA VAL A 102 -4.84 14.61 -12.33
C VAL A 102 -5.30 16.07 -12.28
N GLY A 103 -6.16 16.43 -11.33
CA GLY A 103 -6.56 17.83 -11.10
C GLY A 103 -5.39 18.68 -10.61
N ALA A 104 -4.58 18.14 -9.69
CA ALA A 104 -3.33 18.75 -9.25
C ALA A 104 -2.33 18.92 -10.40
N LEU A 105 -2.15 17.88 -11.23
CA LEU A 105 -1.29 17.93 -12.42
C LEU A 105 -1.75 19.04 -13.39
N GLU A 106 -3.05 19.13 -13.64
CA GLU A 106 -3.61 20.15 -14.52
C GLU A 106 -3.42 21.57 -13.95
N TRP A 107 -3.62 21.74 -12.64
CA TRP A 107 -3.34 23.00 -11.96
C TRP A 107 -1.87 23.41 -12.12
N LEU A 108 -0.93 22.49 -11.88
CA LEU A 108 0.52 22.74 -12.06
C LEU A 108 0.88 23.09 -13.51
N ARG A 109 0.27 22.40 -14.49
CA ARG A 109 0.49 22.64 -15.92
C ARG A 109 0.02 24.03 -16.34
N GLN A 110 -1.08 24.52 -15.77
CA GLN A 110 -1.63 25.85 -16.03
C GLN A 110 -0.98 26.95 -15.18
N HIS A 111 -0.30 26.59 -14.09
CA HIS A 111 0.28 27.54 -13.16
C HIS A 111 1.28 28.48 -13.87
N PRO A 112 1.27 29.81 -13.60
CA PRO A 112 2.15 30.77 -14.29
C PRO A 112 3.64 30.45 -14.18
N ALA A 113 4.08 29.90 -13.05
CA ALA A 113 5.47 29.50 -12.83
C ALA A 113 5.91 28.30 -13.68
N LYS A 114 4.97 27.52 -14.24
CA LYS A 114 5.21 26.30 -15.03
C LYS A 114 6.32 25.42 -14.43
N PRO A 115 6.16 24.97 -13.17
CA PRO A 115 7.18 24.17 -12.50
C PRO A 115 7.43 22.88 -13.27
N LYS A 116 8.63 22.32 -13.09
CA LYS A 116 8.90 20.97 -13.57
C LYS A 116 8.11 19.95 -12.76
N MET A 117 7.74 18.87 -13.42
CA MET A 117 6.82 17.88 -12.86
C MET A 117 7.39 16.47 -13.02
N HIS A 118 7.17 15.67 -11.98
CA HIS A 118 7.32 14.22 -12.01
C HIS A 118 5.94 13.61 -11.85
N TRP A 119 5.51 12.80 -12.82
CA TRP A 119 4.20 12.15 -12.78
C TRP A 119 4.29 10.82 -12.03
N ILE A 120 3.54 10.69 -10.92
CA ILE A 120 3.48 9.48 -10.11
C ILE A 120 2.48 8.52 -10.76
N ALA A 121 2.95 7.72 -11.71
CA ALA A 121 2.15 6.77 -12.48
C ALA A 121 2.13 5.36 -11.85
N GLU A 122 2.56 5.22 -10.59
CA GLU A 122 2.65 3.94 -9.87
C GLU A 122 1.30 3.21 -9.78
N THR A 123 0.20 3.94 -9.86
CA THR A 123 -1.16 3.39 -9.88
C THR A 123 -1.89 3.84 -11.14
N GLY A 124 -2.72 2.95 -11.71
CA GLY A 124 -3.59 3.28 -12.85
C GLY A 124 -2.94 3.30 -14.23
N HIS A 125 -1.61 3.14 -14.35
CA HIS A 125 -0.90 3.28 -15.64
C HIS A 125 0.10 2.14 -15.89
N HIS A 126 -0.36 1.04 -16.49
CA HIS A 126 0.47 -0.15 -16.76
C HIS A 126 0.84 -0.37 -18.23
N ASN A 127 0.33 0.44 -19.16
CA ASN A 127 0.59 0.31 -20.59
C ASN A 127 1.28 1.56 -21.18
N LEU A 128 2.13 1.35 -22.17
CA LEU A 128 2.90 2.40 -22.82
C LEU A 128 2.02 3.54 -23.42
N PRO A 129 0.90 3.26 -24.12
CA PRO A 129 0.04 4.32 -24.66
C PRO A 129 -0.47 5.30 -23.59
N SER A 130 -0.83 4.78 -22.40
CA SER A 130 -1.28 5.61 -21.28
C SER A 130 -0.16 6.53 -20.76
N LEU A 131 1.07 6.01 -20.66
CA LEU A 131 2.22 6.81 -20.24
C LEU A 131 2.60 7.86 -21.29
N GLN A 132 2.62 7.48 -22.57
CA GLN A 132 2.90 8.39 -23.69
C GLN A 132 1.85 9.51 -23.79
N ARG A 133 0.59 9.24 -23.46
CA ARG A 133 -0.46 10.27 -23.43
C ARG A 133 -0.11 11.39 -22.46
N TRP A 134 0.40 11.06 -21.27
CA TRP A 134 0.82 12.06 -20.27
C TRP A 134 2.07 12.81 -20.69
N VAL A 135 3.06 12.13 -21.29
CA VAL A 135 4.23 12.78 -21.90
C VAL A 135 3.81 13.84 -22.92
N ALA A 136 2.93 13.47 -23.85
CA ALA A 136 2.45 14.37 -24.89
C ALA A 136 1.57 15.52 -24.33
N TYR A 137 0.73 15.23 -23.33
CA TYR A 137 -0.20 16.20 -22.77
C TYR A 137 0.50 17.29 -21.93
N VAL A 138 1.44 16.89 -21.07
CA VAL A 138 2.16 17.81 -20.19
C VAL A 138 3.31 18.50 -20.94
N GLY A 139 3.93 17.81 -21.90
CA GLY A 139 5.00 18.37 -22.73
C GLY A 139 6.29 18.58 -21.94
N SER A 140 7.02 19.66 -22.26
CA SER A 140 8.38 19.92 -21.74
C SER A 140 8.49 20.18 -20.23
N ALA A 141 7.36 20.34 -19.55
CA ALA A 141 7.32 20.46 -18.10
C ALA A 141 7.40 19.09 -17.39
N LEU A 142 7.06 17.98 -18.06
CA LEU A 142 7.21 16.65 -17.51
C LEU A 142 8.63 16.13 -17.71
N GLU A 143 9.38 15.96 -16.62
CA GLU A 143 10.77 15.47 -16.69
C GLU A 143 10.90 13.99 -16.37
N ARG A 144 9.94 13.46 -15.59
CA ARG A 144 10.04 12.12 -15.03
C ARG A 144 8.68 11.45 -14.89
N ILE A 145 8.65 10.15 -15.10
CA ILE A 145 7.52 9.28 -14.77
C ILE A 145 7.97 8.25 -13.72
N VAL A 146 7.22 8.14 -12.64
CA VAL A 146 7.39 7.09 -11.62
C VAL A 146 6.57 5.88 -12.05
N LEU A 147 7.24 4.78 -12.38
CA LEU A 147 6.63 3.57 -12.91
C LEU A 147 6.16 2.63 -11.78
N SER A 148 5.12 1.85 -12.07
CA SER A 148 4.60 0.82 -11.17
C SER A 148 5.62 -0.29 -10.91
N THR A 149 5.65 -0.78 -9.66
CA THR A 149 6.44 -1.95 -9.23
C THR A 149 5.81 -3.28 -9.66
N GLU A 150 4.62 -3.23 -10.28
CA GLU A 150 3.93 -4.37 -10.89
C GLU A 150 4.37 -4.64 -12.33
N LEU A 151 5.27 -3.81 -12.89
CA LEU A 151 5.85 -4.01 -14.22
C LEU A 151 7.09 -4.92 -14.15
N PRO A 152 7.15 -6.01 -14.94
CA PRO A 152 8.32 -6.87 -14.99
C PRO A 152 9.47 -6.19 -15.75
N LEU A 153 10.72 -6.60 -15.47
CA LEU A 153 11.94 -6.00 -16.03
C LEU A 153 11.94 -5.83 -17.57
N PRO A 154 11.48 -6.79 -18.39
CA PRO A 154 11.44 -6.59 -19.84
C PRO A 154 10.55 -5.41 -20.25
N ILE A 155 9.40 -5.25 -19.59
CA ILE A 155 8.45 -4.15 -19.85
C ILE A 155 9.01 -2.82 -19.33
N LEU A 156 9.61 -2.81 -18.14
CA LEU A 156 10.32 -1.63 -17.63
C LEU A 156 11.40 -1.17 -18.62
N SER A 157 12.16 -2.11 -19.18
CA SER A 157 13.24 -1.82 -20.13
C SER A 157 12.72 -1.29 -21.46
N GLU A 158 11.59 -1.83 -21.94
CA GLU A 158 10.89 -1.29 -23.10
C GLU A 158 10.43 0.15 -22.84
N TYR A 159 9.75 0.41 -21.72
CA TYR A 159 9.21 1.74 -21.43
C TYR A 159 10.31 2.78 -21.27
N CYS A 160 11.43 2.45 -20.63
CA CYS A 160 12.59 3.34 -20.54
C CYS A 160 13.21 3.70 -21.90
N ARG A 161 13.06 2.82 -22.91
CA ARG A 161 13.53 3.07 -24.28
C ARG A 161 12.55 3.92 -25.08
N GLU A 162 11.25 3.69 -24.93
CA GLU A 162 10.21 4.32 -25.74
C GLU A 162 9.73 5.68 -25.20
N LEU A 163 9.83 5.91 -23.88
CA LEU A 163 9.45 7.18 -23.27
C LEU A 163 10.56 8.22 -23.44
N SER A 164 10.20 9.43 -23.87
CA SER A 164 11.16 10.55 -24.03
C SER A 164 11.54 11.24 -22.72
N VAL A 165 10.94 10.83 -21.60
CA VAL A 165 11.19 11.35 -20.25
C VAL A 165 11.87 10.29 -19.40
N SER A 166 12.55 10.70 -18.34
CA SER A 166 13.24 9.74 -17.49
C SER A 166 12.27 8.89 -16.68
N CYS A 167 12.63 7.64 -16.44
CA CYS A 167 11.83 6.71 -15.63
C CYS A 167 12.45 6.51 -14.24
N GLU A 168 11.57 6.47 -13.25
CA GLU A 168 11.87 6.18 -11.84
C GLU A 168 11.13 4.93 -11.39
N LEU A 169 11.77 4.13 -10.52
CA LEU A 169 11.18 2.95 -9.92
C LEU A 169 11.49 2.91 -8.42
N LEU A 170 10.52 2.52 -7.58
CA LEU A 170 10.80 2.10 -6.22
C LEU A 170 11.68 0.85 -6.23
N ALA A 171 12.86 0.91 -5.63
CA ALA A 171 13.82 -0.19 -5.63
C ALA A 171 13.92 -0.90 -4.28
N VAL A 172 13.78 -0.14 -3.19
CA VAL A 172 13.83 -0.65 -1.81
C VAL A 172 12.82 0.09 -0.96
N GLY A 173 12.04 -0.62 -0.14
CA GLY A 173 11.14 0.00 0.82
C GLY A 173 9.74 -0.59 0.84
N ARG A 174 8.83 0.11 1.53
CA ARG A 174 7.46 -0.38 1.74
C ARG A 174 6.66 -0.33 0.44
N ILE A 175 5.82 -1.33 0.24
CA ILE A 175 4.83 -1.35 -0.85
C ILE A 175 3.47 -0.97 -0.23
N LEU A 176 2.88 0.13 -0.68
CA LEU A 176 1.52 0.52 -0.29
C LEU A 176 0.52 -0.36 -1.05
N LEU A 177 -0.29 -1.15 -0.33
CA LEU A 177 -1.33 -1.98 -0.94
C LEU A 177 -2.67 -1.26 -1.05
N PHE A 178 -2.98 -0.47 -0.04
CA PHE A 178 -4.30 0.14 0.08
C PHE A 178 -4.20 1.47 0.79
N TYR A 179 -4.97 2.43 0.29
CA TYR A 179 -5.20 3.72 0.91
C TYR A 179 -6.70 4.01 0.92
N SER A 180 -7.22 4.43 2.06
CA SER A 180 -8.59 4.93 2.21
C SER A 180 -8.58 6.23 3.00
N PRO A 181 -9.35 7.25 2.58
CA PRO A 181 -9.50 8.48 3.36
C PRO A 181 -10.29 8.29 4.66
N ARG A 182 -10.83 7.08 4.91
CA ARG A 182 -11.56 6.75 6.13
C ARG A 182 -10.61 6.33 7.25
N LYS A 183 -11.00 6.63 8.48
CA LYS A 183 -10.39 6.09 9.69
C LYS A 183 -10.98 4.71 10.01
N LEU A 184 -10.24 3.65 9.70
CA LEU A 184 -10.66 2.26 9.88
C LEU A 184 -10.16 1.64 11.20
N LEU A 185 -9.08 2.17 11.79
CA LEU A 185 -8.51 1.73 13.07
C LEU A 185 -9.15 2.44 14.27
N SER A 186 -9.32 3.76 14.22
CA SER A 186 -9.89 4.55 15.34
C SER A 186 -11.21 3.97 15.88
N PRO A 187 -12.19 3.56 15.05
CA PRO A 187 -13.44 2.98 15.56
C PRO A 187 -13.27 1.65 16.31
N VAL A 188 -12.19 0.91 16.00
CA VAL A 188 -11.89 -0.40 16.61
C VAL A 188 -11.07 -0.23 17.90
N LEU A 189 -10.11 0.69 17.90
CA LEU A 189 -9.18 0.90 19.02
C LEU A 189 -9.72 1.87 20.09
N GLY A 190 -10.78 2.62 19.79
CA GLY A 190 -11.48 3.48 20.76
C GLY A 190 -10.72 4.72 21.22
N SER A 191 -9.47 4.94 20.76
CA SER A 191 -8.63 6.09 21.11
C SER A 191 -7.95 6.65 19.87
N PRO A 192 -8.47 7.75 19.27
CA PRO A 192 -7.84 8.36 18.11
C PRO A 192 -6.53 9.06 18.54
N THR A 193 -5.40 8.62 17.99
CA THR A 193 -4.14 9.36 18.05
C THR A 193 -3.92 10.16 16.75
N GLU A 194 -2.98 11.12 16.76
CA GLU A 194 -2.60 11.81 15.52
C GLU A 194 -2.02 10.84 14.47
N MET A 195 -1.33 9.81 14.97
CA MET A 195 -0.80 8.71 14.18
C MET A 195 -1.00 7.39 14.95
N THR A 196 -1.71 6.44 14.35
CA THR A 196 -1.97 5.12 14.91
C THR A 196 -1.28 4.07 14.04
N LEU A 197 -0.42 3.26 14.66
CA LEU A 197 0.22 2.12 14.01
C LEU A 197 -0.41 0.83 14.54
N ALA A 198 -0.77 -0.06 13.62
CA ALA A 198 -1.29 -1.38 13.94
C ALA A 198 -0.75 -2.42 12.96
N THR A 199 -0.96 -3.68 13.28
CA THR A 199 -0.72 -4.80 12.39
C THR A 199 -2.04 -5.53 12.20
N VAL A 200 -2.42 -5.78 10.95
CA VAL A 200 -3.61 -6.56 10.62
C VAL A 200 -3.20 -7.85 9.93
N THR A 201 -3.92 -8.93 10.21
CA THR A 201 -3.76 -10.21 9.53
C THR A 201 -5.00 -10.49 8.69
N SER A 202 -4.81 -11.20 7.58
CA SER A 202 -5.96 -11.65 6.80
C SER A 202 -6.60 -12.88 7.44
N THR A 203 -7.91 -13.05 7.25
CA THR A 203 -8.65 -14.21 7.76
C THR A 203 -8.28 -15.51 7.04
N ASP A 204 -7.79 -15.43 5.80
CA ASP A 204 -7.32 -16.58 5.01
C ASP A 204 -5.82 -16.86 5.20
N GLN A 205 -5.06 -15.87 5.68
CA GLN A 205 -3.59 -15.90 5.78
C GLN A 205 -3.11 -15.33 7.12
N HIS A 206 -3.41 -16.05 8.20
CA HIS A 206 -3.07 -15.65 9.58
C HIS A 206 -1.57 -15.46 9.86
N HIS A 207 -0.69 -15.91 8.96
CA HIS A 207 0.76 -15.80 9.12
C HIS A 207 1.36 -14.54 8.49
N HIS A 208 0.56 -13.71 7.83
CA HIS A 208 1.02 -12.47 7.22
C HIS A 208 0.49 -11.26 7.98
N GLU A 209 1.44 -10.54 8.56
CA GLU A 209 1.24 -9.33 9.34
C GLU A 209 1.43 -8.11 8.44
N PHE A 210 0.32 -7.47 8.07
CA PHE A 210 0.31 -6.29 7.23
C PHE A 210 0.35 -5.04 8.12
N PRO A 211 1.39 -4.19 7.99
CA PRO A 211 1.43 -2.95 8.74
C PRO A 211 0.34 -2.00 8.27
N VAL A 212 -0.38 -1.40 9.21
CA VAL A 212 -1.41 -0.39 8.97
C VAL A 212 -1.06 0.88 9.72
N LEU A 213 -1.16 2.00 9.01
CA LEU A 213 -0.96 3.33 9.52
C LEU A 213 -2.26 4.11 9.32
N GLU A 214 -2.81 4.65 10.40
CA GLU A 214 -3.91 5.61 10.32
C GLU A 214 -3.45 6.98 10.82
N HIS A 215 -3.85 8.03 10.12
CA HIS A 215 -3.58 9.41 10.52
C HIS A 215 -4.68 10.33 9.97
N GLN A 216 -4.43 11.65 9.93
CA GLN A 216 -5.40 12.65 9.48
C GLN A 216 -5.96 12.43 8.07
N HIS A 217 -5.20 11.82 7.15
CA HIS A 217 -5.64 11.58 5.77
C HIS A 217 -6.29 10.21 5.57
N GLY A 218 -6.54 9.47 6.65
CA GLY A 218 -7.17 8.15 6.63
C GLY A 218 -6.20 7.01 6.94
N THR A 219 -6.44 5.86 6.35
CA THR A 219 -5.78 4.59 6.64
C THR A 219 -4.96 4.10 5.45
N LEU A 220 -3.71 3.75 5.69
CA LEU A 220 -2.77 3.11 4.75
C LEU A 220 -2.46 1.71 5.23
N MET A 221 -2.51 0.73 4.33
CA MET A 221 -2.09 -0.64 4.59
C MET A 221 -0.93 -0.98 3.66
N PHE A 222 0.18 -1.43 4.24
CA PHE A 222 1.39 -1.80 3.54
C PHE A 222 1.52 -3.32 3.42
N HIS A 223 2.25 -3.76 2.41
CA HIS A 223 2.60 -5.17 2.25
C HIS A 223 3.45 -5.66 3.43
N HIS A 224 3.26 -6.91 3.84
CA HIS A 224 3.99 -7.55 4.94
C HIS A 224 5.50 -7.79 4.66
N ARG A 225 5.96 -7.41 3.46
CA ARG A 225 7.36 -7.48 3.02
C ARG A 225 7.73 -6.19 2.31
N ASP A 226 8.97 -5.78 2.47
CA ASP A 226 9.54 -4.69 1.68
C ASP A 226 9.91 -5.16 0.28
N LEU A 227 9.79 -4.26 -0.68
CA LEU A 227 10.44 -4.43 -1.97
C LEU A 227 11.95 -4.35 -1.77
N PHE A 228 12.71 -5.23 -2.43
CA PHE A 228 14.15 -5.15 -2.47
C PHE A 228 14.68 -5.65 -3.82
N LEU A 229 15.19 -4.74 -4.64
CA LEU A 229 15.67 -5.03 -6.00
C LEU A 229 17.18 -4.90 -6.16
N LEU A 230 17.92 -4.44 -5.13
CA LEU A 230 19.36 -4.25 -5.25
C LEU A 230 20.15 -5.56 -5.33
N ASP A 231 19.54 -6.71 -5.01
CA ASP A 231 20.10 -8.03 -5.29
C ASP A 231 20.15 -8.39 -6.79
N ARG A 232 19.73 -7.43 -7.64
CA ARG A 232 19.66 -7.45 -9.11
C ARG A 232 20.11 -6.12 -9.73
N ILE A 233 21.02 -5.41 -9.07
CA ILE A 233 21.51 -4.10 -9.50
C ILE A 233 22.10 -4.13 -10.92
N GLU A 234 22.72 -5.23 -11.34
CA GLU A 234 23.28 -5.36 -12.69
C GLU A 234 22.20 -5.33 -13.79
N ASP A 235 21.02 -5.87 -13.50
CA ASP A 235 19.88 -5.83 -14.42
C ASP A 235 19.22 -4.44 -14.43
N LEU A 236 19.10 -3.81 -13.25
CA LEU A 236 18.61 -2.44 -13.15
C LEU A 236 19.47 -1.47 -13.96
N ARG A 237 20.80 -1.59 -13.92
CA ARG A 237 21.73 -0.79 -14.74
C ARG A 237 21.56 -0.99 -16.25
N LYS A 238 21.10 -2.17 -16.68
CA LYS A 238 20.86 -2.50 -18.10
C LYS A 238 19.45 -2.13 -18.57
N SER A 239 18.52 -1.86 -17.66
CA SER A 239 17.11 -1.59 -17.97
C SER A 239 16.85 -0.23 -18.62
N GLY A 240 17.78 0.72 -18.51
CA GLY A 240 17.55 2.10 -18.93
C GLY A 240 16.86 2.97 -17.87
N LEU A 241 16.51 2.42 -16.70
CA LEU A 241 16.10 3.21 -15.53
C LEU A 241 17.21 4.21 -15.16
N ARG A 242 16.79 5.43 -14.86
CA ARG A 242 17.70 6.52 -14.46
C ARG A 242 17.64 6.81 -12.97
N TYR A 243 16.52 6.48 -12.33
CA TYR A 243 16.24 6.85 -10.95
C TYR A 243 15.70 5.66 -10.15
N LEU A 244 16.33 5.37 -9.01
CA LEU A 244 15.87 4.38 -8.04
C LEU A 244 15.47 5.08 -6.75
N ARG A 245 14.19 4.96 -6.40
CA ARG A 245 13.64 5.49 -5.15
C ARG A 245 13.83 4.49 -4.02
N PHE A 246 14.24 4.98 -2.86
CA PHE A 246 14.25 4.24 -1.61
C PHE A 246 13.16 4.82 -0.68
N ASP A 247 12.19 3.99 -0.31
CA ASP A 247 11.09 4.38 0.60
C ASP A 247 11.24 3.65 1.94
N ILE A 248 12.24 4.10 2.69
CA ILE A 248 12.77 3.43 3.89
C ILE A 248 12.55 4.26 5.16
N GLN A 249 11.51 5.11 5.19
CA GLN A 249 11.21 5.98 6.34
C GLN A 249 10.85 5.22 7.63
N HIS A 250 10.48 3.94 7.50
CA HIS A 250 10.25 3.03 8.63
C HIS A 250 11.55 2.38 9.14
N MET A 251 12.69 2.70 8.54
CA MET A 251 14.02 2.19 8.87
C MET A 251 14.95 3.33 9.30
N GLU A 252 16.05 2.99 9.97
CA GLU A 252 17.09 3.95 10.34
C GLU A 252 17.89 4.40 9.11
N LEU A 253 17.55 5.58 8.59
CA LEU A 253 18.11 6.15 7.35
C LEU A 253 19.65 6.17 7.36
N GLN A 254 20.25 6.59 8.49
CA GLN A 254 21.69 6.69 8.70
C GLN A 254 22.42 5.35 8.61
N ILE A 255 21.74 4.23 8.87
CA ILE A 255 22.31 2.89 8.77
C ILE A 255 22.19 2.37 7.35
N TRP A 256 20.98 2.44 6.78
CA TRP A 256 20.66 1.71 5.55
C TRP A 256 21.02 2.49 4.29
N LEU A 257 20.77 3.80 4.26
CA LEU A 257 20.95 4.61 3.06
C LEU A 257 22.38 4.52 2.48
N PRO A 258 23.47 4.66 3.28
CA PRO A 258 24.83 4.58 2.74
C PRO A 258 25.12 3.24 2.06
N GLN A 259 24.65 2.14 2.67
CA GLN A 259 24.87 0.78 2.15
C GLN A 259 24.12 0.57 0.83
N LEU A 260 22.86 0.99 0.75
CA LEU A 260 22.05 0.88 -0.47
C LEU A 260 22.65 1.68 -1.62
N GLN A 261 23.15 2.89 -1.32
CA GLN A 261 23.78 3.75 -2.31
C GLN A 261 25.11 3.23 -2.82
N GLN A 262 25.91 2.62 -1.94
CA GLN A 262 27.14 1.93 -2.35
C GLN A 262 26.83 0.84 -3.38
N VAL A 263 25.80 0.03 -3.13
CA VAL A 263 25.41 -1.00 -4.12
C VAL A 263 25.01 -0.38 -5.46
N VAL A 264 24.26 0.72 -5.47
CA VAL A 264 23.87 1.41 -6.71
C VAL A 264 25.08 2.01 -7.44
N ARG A 265 26.02 2.60 -6.70
CA ARG A 265 27.19 3.29 -7.26
C ARG A 265 28.16 2.34 -7.95
N ASP A 266 28.60 1.31 -7.25
CA ASP A 266 29.70 0.43 -7.69
C ASP A 266 29.56 -1.03 -7.26
N GLY A 267 28.55 -1.38 -6.46
CA GLY A 267 28.33 -2.77 -6.05
C GLY A 267 27.81 -3.69 -7.15
N LEU A 268 27.83 -4.99 -6.85
CA LEU A 268 27.34 -6.10 -7.67
C LEU A 268 26.08 -6.72 -7.06
N ASP A 269 25.45 -7.64 -7.80
CA ASP A 269 24.32 -8.43 -7.29
C ASP A 269 24.65 -9.15 -5.97
N SER A 270 25.91 -9.56 -5.75
CA SER A 270 26.37 -10.17 -4.50
C SER A 270 26.29 -9.23 -3.30
N ASP A 271 26.63 -7.95 -3.48
CA ASP A 271 26.59 -6.95 -2.41
C ASP A 271 25.14 -6.63 -2.05
N GLY A 272 24.28 -6.52 -3.06
CA GLY A 272 22.83 -6.41 -2.86
C GLY A 272 22.25 -7.60 -2.11
N LYS A 273 22.68 -8.84 -2.40
CA LYS A 273 22.27 -10.04 -1.64
C LYS A 273 22.75 -10.02 -0.20
N GLN A 274 23.95 -9.53 0.05
CA GLN A 274 24.49 -9.40 1.39
C GLN A 274 23.65 -8.42 2.23
N ILE A 275 23.36 -7.23 1.71
CA ILE A 275 22.46 -6.27 2.38
C ILE A 275 21.08 -6.87 2.57
N ARG A 276 20.54 -7.54 1.55
CA ARG A 276 19.22 -8.18 1.66
C ARG A 276 19.16 -9.23 2.77
N SER A 277 20.27 -9.91 3.05
CA SER A 277 20.33 -10.94 4.10
C SER A 277 20.33 -10.36 5.52
N SER A 278 20.78 -9.12 5.69
CA SER A 278 20.72 -8.38 6.96
C SER A 278 19.50 -7.47 7.08
N TRP A 279 18.66 -7.37 6.03
CA TRP A 279 17.48 -6.51 6.03
C TRP A 279 16.54 -6.86 7.18
N PRO A 280 16.02 -5.89 7.96
CA PRO A 280 15.29 -6.20 9.21
C PRO A 280 13.96 -6.92 9.01
N MET A 281 13.42 -6.89 7.79
CA MET A 281 12.12 -7.46 7.45
C MET A 281 12.23 -8.47 6.31
N GLN A 282 11.19 -9.29 6.14
CA GLN A 282 11.08 -10.10 4.93
C GLN A 282 11.01 -9.21 3.69
N THR A 283 11.60 -9.70 2.59
CA THR A 283 11.68 -8.95 1.33
C THR A 283 11.04 -9.71 0.18
N THR A 284 10.61 -8.96 -0.84
CA THR A 284 10.08 -9.47 -2.10
C THR A 284 10.71 -8.74 -3.28
N GLN A 285 10.75 -9.39 -4.45
CA GLN A 285 11.10 -8.74 -5.72
C GLN A 285 9.86 -8.25 -6.49
N GLY A 286 8.66 -8.40 -5.92
CA GLY A 286 7.41 -8.06 -6.59
C GLY A 286 7.29 -8.76 -7.95
N PHE A 287 6.95 -7.99 -8.97
CA PHE A 287 6.73 -8.47 -10.34
C PHE A 287 8.02 -8.45 -11.19
N PHE A 288 9.14 -7.98 -10.63
CA PHE A 288 10.36 -7.65 -11.37
C PHE A 288 10.87 -8.79 -12.27
N ARG A 289 10.84 -10.04 -11.80
CA ARG A 289 11.18 -11.23 -12.61
C ARG A 289 9.97 -11.86 -13.30
N ALA A 290 8.89 -12.02 -12.56
CA ALA A 290 7.67 -12.66 -13.01
C ALA A 290 6.56 -12.38 -12.00
N ASN A 291 5.33 -12.21 -12.48
CA ASN A 291 4.17 -12.27 -11.61
C ASN A 291 3.97 -13.73 -11.15
N ARG A 292 4.16 -13.99 -9.85
CA ARG A 292 3.91 -15.29 -9.22
C ARG A 292 3.00 -15.16 -8.01
N THR A 293 2.33 -14.01 -7.85
CA THR A 293 1.50 -13.70 -6.68
C THR A 293 0.23 -14.52 -6.63
N GLU A 294 -0.18 -15.16 -7.73
CA GLU A 294 -1.34 -16.03 -7.80
C GLU A 294 -1.07 -17.47 -7.33
N ARG A 295 0.20 -17.91 -7.26
CA ARG A 295 0.56 -19.27 -6.85
C ARG A 295 0.07 -19.67 -5.45
N PRO A 296 0.05 -18.77 -4.45
CA PRO A 296 -0.56 -19.05 -3.15
C PRO A 296 -2.07 -19.25 -3.24
N ILE A 297 -2.78 -18.60 -4.18
CA ILE A 297 -4.23 -18.75 -4.37
C ILE A 297 -4.56 -20.20 -4.75
N GLU A 298 -3.76 -20.80 -5.63
CA GLU A 298 -3.88 -22.22 -5.99
C GLU A 298 -3.59 -23.17 -4.80
N LYS A 299 -2.89 -22.70 -3.78
CA LYS A 299 -2.45 -23.47 -2.60
C LYS A 299 -3.24 -23.13 -1.33
N LEU A 300 -4.27 -22.28 -1.42
CA LEU A 300 -5.18 -22.03 -0.31
C LEU A 300 -5.81 -23.38 0.09
N LYS A 301 -5.47 -23.84 1.29
CA LYS A 301 -5.80 -25.19 1.78
C LYS A 301 -7.31 -25.42 1.94
N ASN A 302 -8.09 -24.35 2.01
CA ASN A 302 -9.54 -24.42 2.14
C ASN A 302 -10.24 -23.93 0.86
N PRO A 303 -10.75 -24.82 0.00
CA PRO A 303 -11.51 -24.42 -1.18
C PRO A 303 -12.81 -23.66 -0.86
N ASN A 304 -13.25 -23.64 0.41
CA ASN A 304 -14.42 -22.87 0.88
C ASN A 304 -14.08 -21.45 1.35
N LEU A 305 -12.80 -21.06 1.38
CA LEU A 305 -12.37 -19.65 1.49
C LEU A 305 -12.42 -18.93 0.13
N ARG A 306 -12.73 -19.65 -0.95
CA ARG A 306 -13.27 -19.02 -2.16
C ARG A 306 -14.62 -18.48 -1.74
N TYR A 307 -14.72 -17.16 -1.62
CA TYR A 307 -15.95 -16.43 -1.30
C TYR A 307 -17.17 -17.19 -1.85
N LEU A 308 -17.91 -17.86 -0.95
CA LEU A 308 -19.28 -18.22 -1.26
C LEU A 308 -20.02 -16.89 -1.19
N ASP A 309 -20.56 -16.44 -2.32
CA ASP A 309 -21.35 -15.21 -2.40
C ASP A 309 -22.56 -15.37 -1.46
N GLY A 310 -22.41 -14.89 -0.23
CA GLY A 310 -23.38 -15.02 0.84
C GLY A 310 -22.88 -14.29 2.09
N GLU A 311 -23.77 -13.56 2.75
CA GLU A 311 -23.41 -12.79 3.94
C GLU A 311 -23.52 -13.68 5.19
N VAL A 312 -22.40 -13.84 5.91
CA VAL A 312 -22.33 -14.67 7.13
C VAL A 312 -23.31 -14.15 8.19
N VAL A 313 -24.19 -15.03 8.67
CA VAL A 313 -25.17 -14.74 9.73
C VAL A 313 -24.52 -14.83 11.12
N GLY A 314 -23.64 -15.81 11.34
CA GLY A 314 -22.94 -15.97 12.61
C GLY A 314 -21.80 -17.00 12.58
N TYR A 315 -21.01 -17.00 13.65
CA TYR A 315 -19.88 -17.92 13.86
C TYR A 315 -20.14 -18.80 15.07
N VAL A 316 -19.99 -20.11 14.92
CA VAL A 316 -19.99 -21.03 16.07
C VAL A 316 -18.68 -20.84 16.84
N LEU A 317 -18.77 -20.37 18.08
CA LEU A 317 -17.61 -20.20 18.97
C LEU A 317 -17.26 -21.50 19.68
N GLU A 318 -18.27 -22.22 20.13
CA GLU A 318 -18.13 -23.43 20.93
C GLU A 318 -19.30 -24.38 20.68
N VAL A 319 -19.06 -25.67 20.84
CA VAL A 319 -20.06 -26.73 20.71
C VAL A 319 -20.03 -27.57 21.98
N ALA A 320 -21.10 -27.47 22.76
CA ALA A 320 -21.34 -28.35 23.90
C ALA A 320 -22.10 -29.58 23.40
N SER A 321 -21.41 -30.72 23.37
CA SER A 321 -21.95 -31.96 22.78
C SER A 321 -23.30 -32.35 23.39
N ARG A 322 -24.31 -32.53 22.52
CA ARG A 322 -25.70 -32.85 22.88
C ARG A 322 -26.47 -31.77 23.64
N GLU A 323 -25.88 -30.59 23.83
CA GLU A 323 -26.54 -29.49 24.54
C GLU A 323 -26.82 -28.33 23.59
N TYR A 324 -25.79 -27.61 23.14
CA TYR A 324 -25.95 -26.42 22.31
C TYR A 324 -24.72 -26.12 21.44
N MET A 325 -24.92 -25.23 20.48
CA MET A 325 -23.87 -24.48 19.80
C MET A 325 -23.94 -23.02 20.26
N ALA A 326 -22.82 -22.49 20.75
CA ALA A 326 -22.70 -21.08 21.09
C ALA A 326 -22.31 -20.30 19.82
N VAL A 327 -23.15 -19.36 19.41
CA VAL A 327 -23.04 -18.62 18.15
C VAL A 327 -22.89 -17.12 18.42
N ALA A 328 -21.82 -16.54 17.88
CA ALA A 328 -21.66 -15.09 17.77
C ALA A 328 -22.35 -14.60 16.50
N SER A 329 -23.44 -13.87 16.67
CA SER A 329 -24.22 -13.31 15.56
C SER A 329 -23.50 -12.12 14.90
N ARG A 330 -23.50 -12.07 13.58
CA ARG A 330 -23.14 -10.89 12.78
C ARG A 330 -24.35 -10.17 12.22
N ARG A 331 -25.46 -10.90 12.09
CA ARG A 331 -26.73 -10.40 11.58
C ARG A 331 -27.86 -10.81 12.49
N ARG A 332 -28.98 -10.12 12.31
CA ARG A 332 -30.23 -10.50 12.95
C ARG A 332 -30.76 -11.78 12.31
N PHE A 333 -31.16 -12.75 13.14
CA PHE A 333 -31.90 -13.95 12.72
C PHE A 333 -32.94 -14.30 13.79
N ALA A 334 -33.91 -15.14 13.45
CA ALA A 334 -35.02 -15.51 14.30
C ALA A 334 -35.13 -17.02 14.45
N ARG A 335 -35.88 -17.43 15.47
CA ARG A 335 -36.32 -18.81 15.61
C ARG A 335 -37.18 -19.19 14.39
N GLY A 336 -36.92 -20.37 13.84
CA GLY A 336 -37.55 -20.88 12.63
C GLY A 336 -36.80 -20.57 11.33
N ASP A 337 -35.77 -19.73 11.36
CA ASP A 337 -34.97 -19.45 10.16
C ASP A 337 -34.25 -20.71 9.67
N GLU A 338 -34.31 -20.92 8.34
CA GLU A 338 -33.57 -21.97 7.66
C GLU A 338 -32.17 -21.47 7.29
N MET A 339 -31.17 -22.25 7.68
CA MET A 339 -29.77 -21.90 7.55
C MET A 339 -28.95 -23.04 6.95
N ILE A 340 -27.79 -22.68 6.42
CA ILE A 340 -26.73 -23.61 6.08
C ILE A 340 -25.59 -23.40 7.07
N LEU A 341 -25.27 -24.46 7.82
CA LEU A 341 -24.06 -24.54 8.61
C LEU A 341 -22.94 -25.11 7.74
N ILE A 342 -21.84 -24.37 7.63
CA ILE A 342 -20.64 -24.77 6.88
C ILE A 342 -19.51 -25.00 7.87
N THR A 343 -19.03 -26.24 7.98
CA THR A 343 -17.90 -26.57 8.87
C THR A 343 -16.58 -26.06 8.31
N PRO A 344 -15.50 -25.94 9.12
CA PRO A 344 -14.17 -25.58 8.63
C PRO A 344 -13.65 -26.49 7.51
N GLU A 345 -14.06 -27.76 7.50
CA GLU A 345 -13.74 -28.75 6.47
C GLU A 345 -14.58 -28.60 5.19
N GLY A 346 -15.57 -27.70 5.18
CA GLY A 346 -16.42 -27.42 4.03
C GLY A 346 -17.71 -28.22 3.94
N LYS A 347 -18.04 -29.01 4.97
CA LYS A 347 -19.29 -29.77 4.97
C LYS A 347 -20.47 -28.80 5.14
N ARG A 348 -21.40 -28.83 4.19
CA ARG A 348 -22.66 -28.07 4.25
C ARG A 348 -23.75 -28.90 4.90
N ILE A 349 -24.44 -28.32 5.87
CA ILE A 349 -25.49 -28.97 6.65
C ILE A 349 -26.68 -28.03 6.70
N ASN A 350 -27.85 -28.51 6.29
CA ASN A 350 -29.10 -27.77 6.49
C ASN A 350 -29.39 -27.75 7.99
N PHE A 351 -29.68 -26.57 8.51
CA PHE A 351 -29.88 -26.34 9.92
C PHE A 351 -31.08 -25.39 10.10
N VAL A 352 -32.00 -25.72 11.00
CA VAL A 352 -33.15 -24.86 11.33
C VAL A 352 -32.99 -24.38 12.76
N VAL A 353 -33.21 -23.10 13.01
CA VAL A 353 -33.14 -22.52 14.35
C VAL A 353 -34.41 -22.90 15.14
N GLU A 354 -34.52 -24.15 15.59
CA GLU A 354 -35.72 -24.64 16.29
C GLU A 354 -35.88 -24.04 17.70
N ASP A 355 -34.75 -23.81 18.36
CA ASP A 355 -34.63 -23.19 19.68
C ASP A 355 -33.57 -22.08 19.61
N LEU A 356 -33.78 -21.04 20.41
CA LEU A 356 -32.89 -19.90 20.46
C LEU A 356 -32.90 -19.33 21.88
N ARG A 357 -31.72 -19.26 22.49
CA ARG A 357 -31.57 -18.74 23.85
C ARG A 357 -30.43 -17.73 23.92
N ASN A 358 -30.50 -16.81 24.86
CA ASN A 358 -29.37 -15.96 25.20
C ASN A 358 -28.34 -16.70 26.07
N TRP A 359 -27.22 -16.05 26.40
CA TRP A 359 -26.17 -16.63 27.24
C TRP A 359 -26.62 -16.94 28.68
N GLU A 360 -27.72 -16.33 29.15
CA GLU A 360 -28.37 -16.63 30.44
C GLU A 360 -29.36 -17.81 30.34
N GLN A 361 -29.42 -18.49 29.19
CA GLN A 361 -30.34 -19.58 28.86
C GLN A 361 -31.84 -19.19 28.84
N GLN A 362 -32.16 -17.91 28.73
CA GLN A 362 -33.54 -17.45 28.54
C GLN A 362 -33.92 -17.58 27.06
N GLU A 363 -35.13 -18.08 26.81
CA GLU A 363 -35.68 -18.20 25.45
C GLU A 363 -35.81 -16.84 24.78
N ALA A 364 -35.52 -16.79 23.48
CA ALA A 364 -35.61 -15.61 22.64
C ALA A 364 -36.22 -15.98 21.28
N GLU A 365 -37.01 -15.07 20.71
CA GLU A 365 -37.55 -15.24 19.36
C GLU A 365 -36.60 -14.68 18.28
N VAL A 366 -35.74 -13.74 18.67
CA VAL A 366 -34.85 -13.00 17.76
C VAL A 366 -33.47 -12.87 18.37
N ALA A 367 -32.45 -13.19 17.58
CA ALA A 367 -31.05 -12.93 17.85
C ALA A 367 -30.64 -11.63 17.17
N GLU A 368 -30.29 -10.60 17.94
CA GLU A 368 -29.76 -9.34 17.41
C GLU A 368 -28.27 -9.45 17.05
N ALA A 369 -27.85 -8.71 16.03
CA ALA A 369 -26.47 -8.69 15.56
C ALA A 369 -25.49 -8.25 16.66
N GLY A 370 -24.34 -8.93 16.75
CA GLY A 370 -23.32 -8.68 17.77
C GLY A 370 -23.58 -9.37 19.11
N GLY A 371 -24.67 -10.12 19.25
CA GLY A 371 -24.99 -10.92 20.43
C GLY A 371 -24.42 -12.35 20.41
N LEU A 372 -24.37 -12.96 21.60
CA LEU A 372 -24.02 -14.36 21.83
C LEU A 372 -25.29 -15.18 22.11
N TRP A 373 -25.51 -16.21 21.32
CA TRP A 373 -26.76 -16.98 21.31
C TRP A 373 -26.48 -18.49 21.38
N LEU A 374 -27.36 -19.23 22.03
CA LEU A 374 -27.29 -20.69 22.13
C LEU A 374 -28.35 -21.29 21.21
N LEU A 375 -27.91 -22.13 20.28
CA LEU A 375 -28.74 -22.84 19.32
C LEU A 375 -28.66 -24.36 19.58
N PRO A 376 -29.62 -25.17 19.09
CA PRO A 376 -29.57 -26.62 19.20
C PRO A 376 -28.25 -27.21 18.71
N HIS A 377 -27.72 -28.18 19.43
CA HIS A 377 -26.50 -28.88 19.04
C HIS A 377 -26.68 -29.64 17.71
N GLU A 378 -25.92 -29.25 16.68
CA GLU A 378 -25.75 -30.03 15.45
C GLU A 378 -24.50 -30.90 15.51
N ARG A 379 -24.65 -32.20 15.28
CA ARG A 379 -23.60 -33.22 15.46
C ARG A 379 -22.34 -32.96 14.63
N SER A 380 -22.51 -32.40 13.44
CA SER A 380 -21.39 -32.15 12.53
C SER A 380 -20.74 -30.78 12.75
N ALA A 381 -21.32 -29.93 13.60
CA ALA A 381 -20.79 -28.60 13.86
C ALA A 381 -19.56 -28.66 14.76
N THR A 382 -18.61 -27.77 14.46
CA THR A 382 -17.41 -27.55 15.25
C THR A 382 -17.24 -26.05 15.50
N ALA A 383 -16.38 -25.69 16.45
CA ALA A 383 -15.94 -24.30 16.57
C ALA A 383 -15.40 -23.80 15.22
N GLN A 384 -15.67 -22.53 14.91
CA GLN A 384 -15.40 -21.88 13.62
C GLN A 384 -16.33 -22.28 12.46
N SER A 385 -17.35 -23.11 12.69
CA SER A 385 -18.41 -23.30 11.70
C SER A 385 -19.16 -21.99 11.43
N LEU A 386 -19.59 -21.78 10.19
CA LEU A 386 -20.28 -20.57 9.74
C LEU A 386 -21.76 -20.86 9.51
N LEU A 387 -22.61 -19.91 9.89
CA LEU A 387 -24.04 -19.94 9.58
C LEU A 387 -24.35 -18.92 8.47
N TYR A 388 -25.18 -19.34 7.52
CA TYR A 388 -25.73 -18.52 6.45
C TYR A 388 -27.23 -18.77 6.32
N PHE A 389 -28.02 -17.82 5.84
CA PHE A 389 -29.39 -18.13 5.45
C PHE A 389 -29.42 -19.08 4.26
N ALA A 390 -30.34 -20.05 4.28
CA ALA A 390 -30.46 -21.05 3.22
C ALA A 390 -30.80 -20.44 1.84
N GLU A 391 -31.49 -19.29 1.82
CA GLU A 391 -31.83 -18.56 0.59
C GLU A 391 -30.59 -18.17 -0.25
N PHE A 392 -29.44 -17.93 0.36
CA PHE A 392 -28.19 -17.64 -0.37
C PHE A 392 -27.65 -18.82 -1.18
N PHE A 393 -28.14 -20.04 -0.95
CA PHE A 393 -27.72 -21.25 -1.63
C PHE A 393 -28.85 -21.87 -2.48
N SER A 394 -29.95 -21.13 -2.67
CA SER A 394 -31.14 -21.62 -3.37
C SER A 394 -31.10 -21.48 -4.91
N ASP A 395 -30.06 -20.86 -5.47
CA ASP A 395 -29.84 -20.79 -6.92
C ASP A 395 -28.52 -21.49 -7.33
N GLY A 396 -28.64 -22.69 -7.93
CA GLY A 396 -27.61 -23.28 -8.80
C GLY A 396 -27.12 -24.69 -8.46
N ASP A 397 -27.73 -25.69 -9.10
CA ASP A 397 -27.10 -26.98 -9.47
C ASP A 397 -25.89 -26.78 -10.40
#